data_AF-A0A7V1WZ66-F1
#
_entry.id   AF-A0A7V1WZ66-F1
#
_cell.length_a   1.000
_cell.length_b   1.000
_cell.length_c   1.000
_cell.angle_alpha   90.00
_cell.angle_beta   90.00
_cell.angle_gamma   90.00
#
_symmetry.space_group_name_H-M   'P 1'
#
loop_
_entity.id
_entity.type
_entity.pdbx_description
1 polymer ?
#
loop_
_entity_poly.entity_id
_entity_poly.type
_entity_poly.pdbx_seq_one_letter_code
_entity_poly.pdbx_strand_id
1 'polypeptide(L)'
;MNYAKKSILALGAVLFIGVAANTASAQTTPDTARKTTNTTTTPAPTDAANVVQALQSNSDYSTTFELVKAAKLDSALTVGGPYTIFAPSNNAFSALPAGTLDALKSDPAKLATVLKGHVVNGTYDKAGLIKALSAGKGKATVTTLDGQTLTLSVTADKKLQITNAAGKSAQVILYDLKGGTGVVNGINAVLQ
;
A
#
# COMPACT_ATOMS: atom_id res chain seq x y z
N MET A 1 -11.58 53.62 46.74
CA MET A 1 -10.21 54.11 46.97
C MET A 1 -9.40 53.94 45.69
N ASN A 2 -8.54 54.91 45.38
CA ASN A 2 -7.44 54.90 44.41
C ASN A 2 -7.75 54.82 42.90
N TYR A 3 -7.05 55.70 42.17
CA TYR A 3 -7.25 56.13 40.78
C TYR A 3 -5.91 56.11 40.00
N ALA A 4 -6.00 56.39 38.69
CA ALA A 4 -4.94 56.83 37.76
C ALA A 4 -4.20 55.71 36.99
N LYS A 5 -3.82 55.88 35.70
CA LYS A 5 -3.53 57.09 34.88
C LYS A 5 -4.13 56.90 33.45
N LYS A 6 -4.82 57.88 32.82
CA LYS A 6 -4.32 58.89 31.83
C LYS A 6 -3.46 58.32 30.66
N SER A 7 -3.58 58.67 29.36
CA SER A 7 -4.59 59.45 28.57
C SER A 7 -4.19 59.56 27.06
N ILE A 8 -5.13 59.90 26.15
CA ILE A 8 -4.97 60.60 24.81
C ILE A 8 -4.75 59.77 23.48
N LEU A 9 -5.27 60.35 22.37
CA LEU A 9 -5.19 60.06 20.90
C LEU A 9 -6.06 58.92 20.32
N ALA A 10 -6.70 59.02 19.13
CA ALA A 10 -7.12 60.16 18.27
C ALA A 10 -8.10 59.65 17.16
N LEU A 11 -8.81 60.59 16.49
CA LEU A 11 -9.67 60.56 15.27
C LEU A 11 -9.70 59.28 14.37
N GLY A 12 -10.77 58.94 13.62
CA GLY A 12 -12.01 59.64 13.30
C GLY A 12 -12.29 59.74 11.77
N ALA A 13 -13.22 58.92 11.23
CA ALA A 13 -13.72 58.89 9.83
C ALA A 13 -12.67 58.54 8.73
N VAL A 14 -12.97 58.12 7.49
CA VAL A 14 -14.10 58.39 6.57
C VAL A 14 -14.47 57.14 5.72
N LEU A 15 -15.73 57.05 5.29
CA LEU A 15 -16.33 56.03 4.41
C LEU A 15 -16.34 56.47 2.94
N PHE A 16 -15.99 55.61 1.96
CA PHE A 16 -16.35 55.79 0.53
C PHE A 16 -16.58 54.46 -0.21
N ILE A 17 -17.29 54.53 -1.35
CA ILE A 17 -18.11 53.45 -1.94
C ILE A 17 -17.79 53.19 -3.43
N GLY A 18 -17.92 51.94 -3.89
CA GLY A 18 -18.07 51.55 -5.31
C GLY A 18 -16.75 51.19 -6.04
N VAL A 19 -16.74 50.51 -7.20
CA VAL A 19 -17.79 49.86 -8.02
C VAL A 19 -17.12 48.77 -8.90
N ALA A 20 -17.89 47.83 -9.48
CA ALA A 20 -17.38 46.64 -10.18
C ALA A 20 -16.92 46.83 -11.65
N ALA A 21 -16.05 45.93 -12.16
CA ALA A 21 -16.02 45.49 -13.57
C ALA A 21 -15.16 44.21 -13.79
N ASN A 22 -15.62 43.30 -14.66
CA ASN A 22 -14.84 42.19 -15.24
C ASN A 22 -13.99 42.70 -16.44
N THR A 23 -12.86 42.06 -16.77
CA THR A 23 -12.70 41.14 -17.96
C THR A 23 -11.24 40.81 -18.31
N ALA A 24 -10.97 39.51 -18.50
CA ALA A 24 -10.13 38.84 -19.52
C ALA A 24 -8.73 39.35 -19.97
N SER A 25 -7.74 38.43 -20.00
CA SER A 25 -6.77 38.25 -21.09
C SER A 25 -5.97 36.93 -20.95
N ALA A 26 -5.24 36.53 -21.99
CA ALA A 26 -4.48 35.27 -22.12
C ALA A 26 -3.09 35.55 -22.79
N GLN A 27 -2.22 34.61 -23.19
CA GLN A 27 -2.34 33.15 -23.43
C GLN A 27 -0.94 32.46 -23.50
N THR A 28 -0.89 31.13 -23.34
CA THR A 28 0.14 30.19 -23.89
C THR A 28 1.66 30.37 -23.58
N THR A 29 2.21 29.40 -22.83
CA THR A 29 3.37 28.46 -23.12
C THR A 29 4.46 28.81 -24.16
N PRO A 30 5.70 28.22 -24.14
CA PRO A 30 6.18 27.05 -23.36
C PRO A 30 7.61 27.15 -22.75
N ASP A 31 7.99 26.22 -21.84
CA ASP A 31 9.32 25.57 -21.86
C ASP A 31 9.31 24.21 -21.10
N THR A 32 10.32 23.38 -21.35
CA THR A 32 10.38 21.95 -21.02
C THR A 32 11.47 21.63 -19.96
N ALA A 33 11.20 20.62 -19.13
CA ALA A 33 12.13 19.92 -18.23
C ALA A 33 12.78 20.69 -17.05
N ARG A 34 12.43 20.30 -15.81
CA ARG A 34 13.28 19.39 -15.00
C ARG A 34 12.64 19.01 -13.65
N LYS A 35 12.50 17.70 -13.45
CA LYS A 35 12.37 16.89 -12.22
C LYS A 35 12.37 17.59 -10.83
N THR A 36 11.45 17.11 -9.98
CA THR A 36 11.47 17.06 -8.49
C THR A 36 10.87 18.22 -7.69
N THR A 37 9.62 18.05 -7.22
CA THR A 37 9.22 18.53 -5.89
C THR A 37 8.22 17.56 -5.25
N ASN A 38 8.35 17.31 -3.96
CA ASN A 38 7.53 16.36 -3.20
C ASN A 38 6.10 16.87 -3.03
N THR A 39 5.09 16.12 -3.50
CA THR A 39 3.74 16.22 -2.94
C THR A 39 3.65 15.36 -1.68
N THR A 40 4.20 15.89 -0.59
CA THR A 40 3.81 15.45 0.76
C THR A 40 2.36 15.87 0.98
N THR A 41 1.44 14.98 0.63
CA THR A 41 0.04 15.09 1.01
C THR A 41 -0.37 13.69 1.43
N THR A 42 -0.25 13.42 2.73
CA THR A 42 -0.87 12.25 3.36
C THR A 42 -2.39 12.37 3.16
N PRO A 43 -3.03 11.52 2.35
CA PRO A 43 -4.46 11.35 2.45
C PRO A 43 -4.72 10.58 3.74
N ALA A 44 -5.79 10.92 4.47
CA ALA A 44 -6.46 9.95 5.33
C ALA A 44 -6.73 8.66 4.50
N PRO A 45 -6.79 7.45 5.10
CA PRO A 45 -6.86 6.19 4.36
C PRO A 45 -8.03 6.21 3.38
N THR A 46 -7.71 6.56 2.14
CA THR A 46 -8.61 6.54 1.01
C THR A 46 -8.71 5.08 0.65
N ASP A 47 -9.91 4.51 0.66
CA ASP A 47 -10.11 3.13 0.20
C ASP A 47 -9.45 3.00 -1.18
N ALA A 48 -8.32 2.30 -1.21
CA ALA A 48 -7.47 2.27 -2.38
C ALA A 48 -8.28 1.62 -3.51
N ALA A 49 -8.32 2.19 -4.71
CA ALA A 49 -9.25 1.71 -5.75
C ALA A 49 -8.99 0.23 -6.12
N ASN A 50 -7.79 -0.27 -5.85
CA ASN A 50 -7.40 -1.67 -6.00
C ASN A 50 -6.19 -1.99 -5.08
N VAL A 51 -5.85 -3.28 -4.99
CA VAL A 51 -4.70 -3.76 -4.19
C VAL A 51 -3.34 -3.20 -4.65
N VAL A 52 -3.21 -2.77 -5.91
CA VAL A 52 -1.98 -2.18 -6.46
C VAL A 52 -1.78 -0.75 -5.93
N GLN A 53 -2.85 0.04 -5.84
CA GLN A 53 -2.83 1.34 -5.16
C GLN A 53 -2.59 1.19 -3.66
N ALA A 54 -3.16 0.16 -3.01
CA ALA A 54 -2.92 -0.10 -1.59
C ALA A 54 -1.43 -0.31 -1.28
N LEU A 55 -0.72 -1.06 -2.14
CA LEU A 55 0.74 -1.21 -2.09
C LEU A 55 1.47 0.11 -2.35
N GLN A 56 1.04 0.90 -3.35
CA GLN A 56 1.65 2.19 -3.69
C GLN A 56 1.54 3.21 -2.55
N SER A 57 0.43 3.21 -1.81
CA SER A 57 0.19 4.12 -0.67
C SER A 57 1.01 3.79 0.57
N ASN A 58 1.73 2.67 0.61
CA ASN A 58 2.54 2.27 1.76
C ASN A 58 4.01 2.07 1.36
N SER A 59 4.88 2.95 1.87
CA SER A 59 6.32 2.94 1.58
C SER A 59 7.02 1.63 1.92
N ASP A 60 6.51 0.86 2.89
CA ASP A 60 7.12 -0.41 3.30
C ASP A 60 6.95 -1.53 2.27
N TYR A 61 6.12 -1.33 1.23
CA TYR A 61 5.84 -2.31 0.18
C TYR A 61 6.17 -1.78 -1.22
N SER A 62 6.90 -0.67 -1.32
CA SER A 62 7.33 -0.06 -2.58
C SER A 62 8.10 -1.04 -3.48
N THR A 63 8.96 -1.90 -2.93
CA THR A 63 9.67 -2.94 -3.69
C THR A 63 8.68 -3.94 -4.31
N THR A 64 7.67 -4.37 -3.56
CA THR A 64 6.62 -5.28 -4.09
C THR A 64 5.82 -4.61 -5.21
N PHE A 65 5.48 -3.32 -5.07
CA PHE A 65 4.81 -2.55 -6.13
C PHE A 65 5.66 -2.46 -7.40
N GLU A 66 6.97 -2.18 -7.29
CA GLU A 66 7.89 -2.18 -8.44
C GLU A 66 7.95 -3.54 -9.13
N LEU A 67 8.03 -4.63 -8.36
CA LEU A 67 8.06 -6.00 -8.90
C LEU A 67 6.75 -6.38 -9.58
N VAL A 68 5.59 -5.98 -9.04
CA VAL A 68 4.27 -6.21 -9.68
C VAL A 68 4.19 -5.54 -11.05
N LYS A 69 4.73 -4.32 -11.18
CA LYS A 69 4.82 -3.61 -12.47
C LYS A 69 5.83 -4.25 -13.41
N ALA A 70 7.00 -4.69 -12.91
CA ALA A 70 8.00 -5.38 -13.73
C ALA A 70 7.46 -6.72 -14.28
N ALA A 71 6.66 -7.44 -13.49
CA ALA A 71 5.96 -8.67 -13.88
C ALA A 71 4.70 -8.44 -14.74
N LYS A 72 4.30 -7.18 -15.00
CA LYS A 72 3.05 -6.80 -15.71
C LYS A 72 1.78 -7.43 -15.11
N LEU A 73 1.76 -7.64 -13.80
CA LEU A 73 0.60 -8.19 -13.07
C LEU A 73 -0.37 -7.11 -12.60
N ASP A 74 0.00 -5.83 -12.72
CA ASP A 74 -0.83 -4.69 -12.34
C ASP A 74 -2.24 -4.76 -12.94
N SER A 75 -2.34 -4.91 -14.26
CA SER A 75 -3.61 -4.93 -15.00
C SER A 75 -4.51 -6.12 -14.64
N ALA A 76 -3.91 -7.24 -14.21
CA ALA A 76 -4.67 -8.39 -13.73
C ALA A 76 -5.23 -8.15 -12.31
N LEU A 77 -4.43 -7.53 -11.43
CA LEU A 77 -4.77 -7.27 -10.03
C LEU A 77 -5.66 -6.03 -9.83
N THR A 78 -5.81 -5.18 -10.86
CA THR A 78 -6.72 -4.02 -10.87
C THR A 78 -8.10 -4.31 -11.45
N VAL A 79 -8.27 -5.38 -12.24
CA VAL A 79 -9.55 -5.73 -12.91
C VAL A 79 -10.17 -7.01 -12.36
N GLY A 80 -9.36 -8.01 -12.00
CA GLY A 80 -9.85 -9.23 -11.36
C GLY A 80 -10.09 -9.06 -9.85
N GLY A 81 -10.78 -10.02 -9.25
CA GLY A 81 -10.95 -10.11 -7.81
C GLY A 81 -12.13 -10.99 -7.38
N PRO A 82 -12.33 -11.23 -6.07
CA PRO A 82 -11.46 -10.76 -4.99
C PRO A 82 -10.14 -11.51 -4.89
N TYR A 83 -9.06 -10.79 -4.58
CA TYR A 83 -7.74 -11.35 -4.32
C TYR A 83 -7.25 -11.08 -2.89
N THR A 84 -6.39 -11.95 -2.38
CA THR A 84 -5.55 -11.65 -1.21
C THR A 84 -4.09 -11.68 -1.62
N ILE A 85 -3.37 -10.59 -1.38
CA ILE A 85 -1.93 -10.50 -1.66
C ILE A 85 -1.16 -10.57 -0.35
N PHE A 86 -0.30 -11.58 -0.21
CA PHE A 86 0.68 -11.66 0.87
C PHE A 86 1.95 -10.91 0.48
N ALA A 87 1.94 -9.59 0.61
CA ALA A 87 3.00 -8.73 0.09
C ALA A 87 4.23 -8.72 1.02
N PRO A 88 5.43 -9.10 0.55
CA PRO A 88 6.65 -8.95 1.35
C PRO A 88 6.96 -7.47 1.55
N SER A 89 7.38 -7.10 2.76
CA SER A 89 7.89 -5.75 3.03
C SER A 89 9.30 -5.55 2.46
N ASN A 90 9.74 -4.30 2.33
CA ASN A 90 11.10 -3.96 1.88
C ASN A 90 12.17 -4.68 2.72
N ASN A 91 11.95 -4.81 4.03
CA ASN A 91 12.85 -5.54 4.93
C ASN A 91 12.89 -7.06 4.62
N ALA A 92 11.77 -7.64 4.14
CA ALA A 92 11.73 -9.03 3.69
C ALA A 92 12.65 -9.28 2.48
N PHE A 93 12.77 -8.30 1.57
CA PHE A 93 13.71 -8.37 0.45
C PHE A 93 15.15 -8.09 0.90
N SER A 94 15.38 -7.16 1.82
CA SER A 94 16.71 -6.90 2.41
C SER A 94 17.27 -8.10 3.19
N ALA A 95 16.39 -8.97 3.70
CA ALA A 95 16.77 -10.21 4.38
C ALA A 95 17.11 -11.37 3.42
N LEU A 96 16.93 -11.20 2.10
CA LEU A 96 17.37 -12.20 1.12
C LEU A 96 18.89 -12.16 0.92
N PRO A 97 19.51 -13.29 0.54
CA PRO A 97 20.91 -13.29 0.11
C PRO A 97 21.15 -12.32 -1.05
N ALA A 98 22.27 -11.60 -1.03
CA ALA A 98 22.64 -10.65 -2.07
C ALA A 98 22.58 -11.28 -3.48
N GLY A 99 22.05 -10.53 -4.45
CA GLY A 99 21.82 -11.02 -5.82
C GLY A 99 20.53 -11.82 -6.03
N THR A 100 19.83 -12.28 -4.98
CA THR A 100 18.54 -13.00 -5.15
C THR A 100 17.47 -12.11 -5.77
N LEU A 101 17.35 -10.86 -5.29
CA LEU A 101 16.41 -9.88 -5.82
C LEU A 101 16.75 -9.49 -7.27
N ASP A 102 18.03 -9.35 -7.59
CA ASP A 102 18.48 -9.01 -8.95
C ASP A 102 18.29 -10.18 -9.92
N ALA A 103 18.50 -11.43 -9.49
CA ALA A 103 18.18 -12.62 -10.26
C ALA A 103 16.68 -12.72 -10.56
N LEU A 104 15.81 -12.40 -9.60
CA LEU A 104 14.36 -12.30 -9.82
C LEU A 104 13.99 -11.16 -10.78
N LYS A 105 14.61 -9.98 -10.65
CA LYS A 105 14.39 -8.84 -11.57
C LYS A 105 14.88 -9.11 -12.99
N SER A 106 15.92 -9.94 -13.15
CA SER A 106 16.50 -10.35 -14.44
C SER A 106 15.63 -11.38 -15.19
N ASP A 107 14.75 -12.09 -14.48
CA ASP A 107 13.85 -13.09 -15.07
C ASP A 107 12.37 -12.74 -14.78
N PRO A 108 11.72 -11.93 -15.63
CA PRO A 108 10.33 -11.52 -15.45
C PRO A 108 9.33 -12.69 -15.42
N ALA A 109 9.66 -13.83 -16.04
CA ALA A 109 8.80 -15.00 -16.03
C ALA A 109 8.81 -15.68 -14.66
N LYS A 110 9.99 -15.91 -14.09
CA LYS A 110 10.13 -16.38 -12.69
C LYS A 110 9.55 -15.37 -11.72
N LEU A 111 9.75 -14.08 -11.93
CA LEU A 111 9.17 -13.03 -11.09
C LEU A 111 7.64 -13.11 -11.08
N ALA A 112 7.00 -13.26 -12.24
CA ALA A 112 5.55 -13.41 -12.32
C ALA A 112 5.05 -14.67 -11.60
N THR A 113 5.75 -15.80 -11.71
CA THR A 113 5.47 -17.04 -10.95
C THR A 113 5.59 -16.82 -9.43
N VAL A 114 6.70 -16.24 -8.96
CA VAL A 114 6.89 -15.93 -7.53
C VAL A 114 5.80 -15.00 -7.01
N LEU A 115 5.46 -13.93 -7.76
CA LEU A 115 4.39 -13.02 -7.36
C LEU A 115 3.02 -13.70 -7.35
N LYS A 116 2.68 -14.53 -8.34
CA LYS A 116 1.46 -15.36 -8.30
C LYS A 116 1.45 -16.30 -7.09
N GLY A 117 2.59 -16.81 -6.66
CA GLY A 117 2.76 -17.58 -5.42
C GLY A 117 2.46 -16.82 -4.13
N HIS A 118 2.42 -15.48 -4.17
CA HIS A 118 2.00 -14.62 -3.05
C HIS A 118 0.53 -14.16 -3.17
N VAL A 119 -0.13 -14.37 -4.32
CA VAL A 119 -1.52 -13.97 -4.54
C VAL A 119 -2.44 -15.19 -4.44
N VAL A 120 -3.48 -15.07 -3.62
CA VAL A 120 -4.48 -16.11 -3.37
C VAL A 120 -5.84 -15.62 -3.87
N ASN A 121 -6.62 -16.53 -4.45
CA ASN A 121 -8.00 -16.25 -4.86
C ASN A 121 -8.93 -16.21 -3.64
N GLY A 122 -9.75 -15.16 -3.53
CA GLY A 122 -10.65 -14.93 -2.40
C GLY A 122 -10.20 -13.82 -1.46
N THR A 123 -11.15 -13.33 -0.64
CA THR A 123 -10.89 -12.34 0.41
C THR A 123 -10.53 -13.03 1.73
N TYR A 124 -9.28 -12.91 2.13
CA TYR A 124 -8.78 -13.35 3.43
C TYR A 124 -8.28 -12.13 4.21
N ASP A 125 -9.26 -11.39 4.75
CA ASP A 125 -9.03 -10.40 5.80
C ASP A 125 -8.66 -11.13 7.12
N LYS A 126 -8.20 -10.39 8.12
CA LYS A 126 -7.82 -10.93 9.43
C LYS A 126 -8.93 -11.75 10.06
N ALA A 127 -10.19 -11.35 9.92
CA ALA A 127 -11.33 -12.09 10.45
C ALA A 127 -11.54 -13.43 9.69
N GLY A 128 -11.45 -13.43 8.36
CA GLY A 128 -11.49 -14.62 7.52
C GLY A 128 -10.32 -15.58 7.78
N LEU A 129 -9.11 -15.05 7.92
CA LEU A 129 -7.90 -15.79 8.29
C LEU A 129 -8.06 -16.48 9.65
N ILE A 130 -8.53 -15.76 10.67
CA ILE A 130 -8.80 -16.31 12.00
C ILE A 130 -9.90 -17.38 11.94
N LYS A 131 -11.00 -17.13 11.20
CA LYS A 131 -12.08 -18.13 11.01
C LYS A 131 -11.57 -19.41 10.34
N ALA A 132 -10.78 -19.29 9.27
CA ALA A 132 -10.21 -20.44 8.56
C ALA A 132 -9.30 -21.28 9.49
N LEU A 133 -8.42 -20.60 10.25
CA LEU A 133 -7.59 -21.25 11.26
C LEU A 133 -8.41 -21.91 12.37
N SER A 134 -9.44 -21.25 12.90
CA SER A 134 -10.31 -21.81 13.94
C SER A 134 -11.05 -23.06 13.45
N ALA A 135 -11.57 -23.05 12.22
CA ALA A 135 -12.22 -24.21 11.61
C ALA A 135 -11.24 -25.38 11.42
N GLY A 136 -10.02 -25.12 10.97
CA GLY A 136 -8.96 -26.13 10.80
C GLY A 136 -8.07 -26.37 12.03
N LYS A 137 -8.57 -26.09 13.25
CA LYS A 137 -7.90 -26.38 14.53
C LYS A 137 -6.47 -25.79 14.65
N GLY A 138 -6.28 -24.57 14.19
CA GLY A 138 -5.01 -23.84 14.22
C GLY A 138 -4.19 -23.92 12.93
N LYS A 139 -4.71 -24.60 11.88
CA LYS A 139 -4.14 -24.63 10.54
C LYS A 139 -5.22 -24.37 9.49
N ALA A 140 -4.84 -23.84 8.33
CA ALA A 140 -5.69 -23.75 7.14
C ALA A 140 -4.81 -23.87 5.88
N THR A 141 -5.40 -24.23 4.75
CA THR A 141 -4.71 -24.23 3.45
C THR A 141 -5.46 -23.38 2.44
N VAL A 142 -4.72 -22.68 1.60
CA VAL A 142 -5.26 -21.87 0.50
C VAL A 142 -4.42 -22.10 -0.76
N THR A 143 -5.03 -21.97 -1.93
CA THR A 143 -4.36 -22.14 -3.22
C THR A 143 -4.06 -20.80 -3.87
N THR A 144 -2.84 -20.63 -4.37
CA THR A 144 -2.38 -19.40 -5.01
C THR A 144 -2.77 -19.34 -6.48
N LEU A 145 -2.60 -18.18 -7.12
CA LEU A 145 -2.74 -18.02 -8.57
C LEU A 145 -1.71 -18.82 -9.38
N ASP A 146 -0.65 -19.30 -8.73
CA ASP A 146 0.36 -20.20 -9.32
C ASP A 146 0.00 -21.68 -9.16
N GLY A 147 -1.12 -22.00 -8.51
CA GLY A 147 -1.56 -23.37 -8.20
C GLY A 147 -0.85 -24.00 -6.99
N GLN A 148 0.07 -23.28 -6.34
CA GLN A 148 0.75 -23.75 -5.14
C GLN A 148 -0.15 -23.64 -3.91
N THR A 149 -0.03 -24.59 -2.98
CA THR A 149 -0.72 -24.53 -1.68
C THR A 149 0.11 -23.75 -0.67
N LEU A 150 -0.48 -22.71 -0.07
CA LEU A 150 0.05 -22.09 1.14
C LEU A 150 -0.65 -22.69 2.37
N THR A 151 0.14 -23.10 3.35
CA THR A 151 -0.34 -23.54 4.67
C THR A 151 -0.28 -22.36 5.64
N LEU A 152 -1.42 -21.96 6.16
CA LEU A 152 -1.55 -20.99 7.23
C LEU A 152 -1.53 -21.74 8.56
N SER A 153 -0.81 -21.18 9.54
CA SER A 153 -0.76 -21.71 10.90
C SER A 153 -0.56 -20.60 11.91
N VAL A 154 -0.88 -20.86 13.18
CA VAL A 154 -0.60 -19.92 14.29
C VAL A 154 0.63 -20.39 15.04
N THR A 155 1.62 -19.51 15.22
CA THR A 155 2.81 -19.80 16.04
C THR A 155 2.47 -19.79 17.54
N ALA A 156 3.37 -20.28 18.39
CA ALA A 156 3.22 -20.20 19.85
C ALA A 156 2.95 -18.75 20.34
N ASP A 157 3.54 -17.76 19.67
CA ASP A 157 3.37 -16.33 19.96
C ASP A 157 2.03 -15.74 19.48
N LYS A 158 1.09 -16.58 19.04
CA LYS A 158 -0.21 -16.19 18.44
C LYS A 158 -0.09 -15.34 17.16
N LYS A 159 1.03 -15.44 16.43
CA LYS A 159 1.23 -14.77 15.14
C LYS A 159 0.83 -15.70 13.99
N LEU A 160 0.24 -15.14 12.94
CA LEU A 160 -0.04 -15.88 11.71
C LEU A 160 1.27 -16.14 10.95
N GLN A 161 1.55 -17.41 10.70
CA GLN A 161 2.62 -17.88 9.83
C GLN A 161 2.02 -18.52 8.57
N ILE A 162 2.63 -18.22 7.43
CA ILE A 162 2.29 -18.74 6.11
C ILE A 162 3.50 -19.52 5.61
N THR A 163 3.31 -20.77 5.23
CA THR A 163 4.34 -21.68 4.73
C THR A 163 3.99 -22.11 3.31
N ASN A 164 4.91 -21.95 2.35
CA ASN A 164 4.70 -22.43 0.99
C ASN A 164 4.98 -23.94 0.86
N ALA A 165 4.67 -24.51 -0.30
CA ALA A 165 4.92 -25.93 -0.59
C ALA A 165 6.42 -26.32 -0.53
N ALA A 166 7.33 -25.36 -0.72
CA ALA A 166 8.78 -25.54 -0.57
C ALA A 166 9.28 -25.44 0.90
N GLY A 167 8.38 -25.24 1.87
CA GLY A 167 8.72 -25.15 3.30
C GLY A 167 9.28 -23.79 3.74
N LYS A 168 9.34 -22.78 2.87
CA LYS A 168 9.63 -21.39 3.29
C LYS A 168 8.44 -20.82 4.04
N SER A 169 8.74 -20.20 5.19
CA SER A 169 7.73 -19.62 6.07
C SER A 169 7.93 -18.11 6.23
N ALA A 170 6.82 -17.36 6.20
CA ALA A 170 6.74 -15.93 6.46
C ALA A 170 5.71 -15.65 7.56
N GLN A 171 5.92 -14.63 8.38
CA GLN A 171 4.96 -14.16 9.36
C GLN A 171 4.22 -12.92 8.82
N VAL A 172 2.90 -12.87 9.06
CA VAL A 172 2.09 -11.70 8.69
C VAL A 172 2.26 -10.61 9.75
N ILE A 173 2.83 -9.49 9.32
CA ILE A 173 3.18 -8.31 10.14
C ILE A 173 2.20 -7.15 9.96
N LEU A 174 1.46 -7.12 8.85
CA LEU A 174 0.39 -6.15 8.58
C LEU A 174 -0.83 -6.89 8.05
N TYR A 175 -2.02 -6.50 8.50
CA TYR A 175 -3.29 -7.11 8.09
C TYR A 175 -4.22 -6.04 7.53
N ASP A 176 -5.22 -6.46 6.77
CA ASP A 176 -6.42 -5.66 6.42
C ASP A 176 -6.14 -4.37 5.64
N LEU A 177 -5.03 -4.31 4.89
CA LEU A 177 -4.75 -3.19 3.97
C LEU A 177 -5.66 -3.34 2.74
N LYS A 178 -6.82 -2.69 2.78
CA LYS A 178 -7.89 -2.85 1.78
C LYS A 178 -7.54 -2.20 0.45
N GLY A 179 -7.97 -2.84 -0.63
CA GLY A 179 -8.17 -2.20 -1.93
C GLY A 179 -9.48 -2.69 -2.56
N GLY A 180 -10.04 -1.95 -3.52
CA GLY A 180 -11.32 -2.29 -4.15
C GLY A 180 -11.40 -3.68 -4.79
N THR A 181 -10.25 -4.26 -5.17
CA THR A 181 -10.13 -5.61 -5.75
C THR A 181 -9.76 -6.70 -4.74
N GLY A 182 -9.53 -6.38 -3.46
CA GLY A 182 -9.04 -7.37 -2.50
C GLY A 182 -8.42 -6.84 -1.20
N VAL A 183 -7.65 -7.70 -0.53
CA VAL A 183 -6.93 -7.36 0.70
C VAL A 183 -5.44 -7.64 0.54
N VAL A 184 -4.61 -6.71 0.99
CA VAL A 184 -3.18 -6.91 1.13
C VAL A 184 -2.86 -7.21 2.60
N ASN A 185 -2.15 -8.31 2.83
CA ASN A 185 -1.59 -8.68 4.12
C ASN A 185 -0.06 -8.66 3.99
N GLY A 186 0.60 -7.82 4.77
CA GLY A 186 2.05 -7.63 4.70
C GLY A 186 2.81 -8.73 5.44
N ILE A 187 3.86 -9.28 4.83
CA ILE A 187 4.66 -10.39 5.38
C ILE A 187 6.15 -10.02 5.53
N ASN A 188 6.84 -10.67 6.47
CA ASN A 188 8.25 -10.37 6.79
C ASN A 188 9.31 -11.19 6.03
N ALA A 189 8.91 -12.10 5.14
CA ALA A 189 9.80 -12.92 4.32
C ALA A 189 9.16 -13.18 2.95
N VAL A 190 9.97 -13.40 1.91
CA VAL A 190 9.49 -13.73 0.56
C VAL A 190 9.29 -15.24 0.44
N LEU A 191 8.12 -15.65 -0.05
CA LEU A 191 7.75 -17.05 -0.31
C LEU A 191 8.18 -17.45 -1.72
N GLN A 192 9.24 -18.24 -1.82
CA GLN A 192 9.82 -18.76 -3.07
C GLN A 192 10.34 -20.19 -2.86
#